data_AF-A0A3B0XS15-F1
#
_entry.id   AF-A0A3B0XS15-F1
#
_cell.length_a   1.000
_cell.length_b   1.000
_cell.length_c   1.000
_cell.angle_alpha   90.00
_cell.angle_beta   90.00
_cell.angle_gamma   90.00
#
_symmetry.space_group_name_H-M   'P 1'
#
loop_
_entity.id
_entity.type
_entity.pdbx_description
1 polymer ?
#
loop_
_entity_poly.entity_id
_entity_poly.type
_entity_poly.pdbx_seq_one_letter_code
_entity_poly.pdbx_strand_id
1 'polypeptide(L)'
;MKYFMSLFLLILCIGNTNAAVIYSYTGNSYNEVFGDYLTTMNITGSLILDTKLQSNLVNTEVMVNEFSFSDGINNINSNMETLSNATFSFSTNSSGEIVDWAIYLFNTPFPMISVGDYNNGIETFGSNQYDSAWVYECKTLGVNGGVCPEYLDLDNVGRSYNTPGTWDVQTVPIPMSIWLFLSGGITLISLGRKFKH
;
A
#
# COMPACT_ATOMS: atom_id res chain seq x y z
N MET A 1 5.23 25.64 56.49
CA MET A 1 6.32 25.13 55.60
C MET A 1 6.27 23.61 55.57
N LYS A 2 5.84 22.99 54.46
CA LYS A 2 6.09 21.57 54.05
C LYS A 2 5.11 21.02 52.98
N TYR A 3 4.51 21.86 52.13
CA TYR A 3 3.74 21.39 50.96
C TYR A 3 4.06 22.19 49.71
N PHE A 4 5.34 22.44 49.47
CA PHE A 4 5.79 23.16 48.28
C PHE A 4 7.12 22.57 47.82
N MET A 5 7.12 21.27 47.51
CA MET A 5 8.27 20.64 46.86
C MET A 5 7.79 19.46 46.01
N SER A 6 7.89 19.67 44.70
CA SER A 6 7.95 18.62 43.68
C SER A 6 6.64 18.00 43.18
N LEU A 7 5.66 18.83 42.85
CA LEU A 7 4.70 18.54 41.76
C LEU A 7 5.26 19.12 40.45
N PHE A 8 6.48 18.72 40.08
CA PHE A 8 7.18 19.24 38.91
C PHE A 8 8.09 18.17 38.30
N LEU A 9 7.51 17.02 37.94
CA LEU A 9 8.18 16.04 37.08
C LEU A 9 7.16 15.14 36.35
N LEU A 10 6.24 15.78 35.63
CA LEU A 10 5.35 15.09 34.69
C LEU A 10 5.26 15.88 33.36
N ILE A 11 6.40 16.40 32.91
CA ILE A 11 6.51 17.09 31.63
C ILE A 11 7.62 16.41 30.83
N LEU A 12 7.30 16.08 29.57
CA LEU A 12 8.16 15.59 28.49
C LEU A 12 8.50 14.08 28.48
N CYS A 13 7.48 13.26 28.25
CA CYS A 13 7.61 12.22 27.24
C CYS A 13 6.66 12.54 26.09
N ILE A 14 6.88 13.66 25.40
CA ILE A 14 6.39 13.81 24.02
C ILE A 14 7.35 12.96 23.18
N GLY A 15 7.23 11.64 23.28
CA GLY A 15 7.82 10.78 22.28
C GLY A 15 7.14 11.13 20.97
N ASN A 16 7.91 11.37 19.91
CA ASN A 16 7.33 11.43 18.57
C ASN A 16 6.62 10.09 18.35
N THR A 17 5.29 10.09 18.47
CA THR A 17 4.49 8.96 18.03
C THR A 17 4.61 8.97 16.52
N ASN A 18 5.54 8.20 15.96
CA ASN A 18 5.50 7.89 14.54
C ASN A 18 4.14 7.22 14.33
N ALA A 19 3.24 7.89 13.63
CA ALA A 19 1.95 7.34 13.27
C ALA A 19 2.10 6.82 11.85
N ALA A 20 1.75 5.55 11.63
CA ALA A 20 1.67 5.06 10.27
C ALA A 20 0.53 5.81 9.56
N VAL A 21 0.77 6.20 8.33
CA VAL A 21 -0.24 6.83 7.47
C VAL A 21 -0.68 5.80 6.45
N ILE A 22 -1.96 5.44 6.51
CA ILE A 22 -2.59 4.49 5.61
C ILE A 22 -3.35 5.28 4.56
N TYR A 23 -3.03 5.02 3.29
CA TYR A 23 -3.76 5.53 2.14
C TYR A 23 -4.55 4.37 1.55
N SER A 24 -5.87 4.50 1.46
CA SER A 24 -6.77 3.48 0.93
C SER A 24 -7.34 3.93 -0.41
N TYR A 25 -7.15 3.12 -1.45
CA TYR A 25 -7.69 3.34 -2.78
C TYR A 25 -8.98 2.54 -2.97
N THR A 26 -10.01 3.17 -3.52
CA THR A 26 -11.21 2.48 -4.01
C THR A 26 -11.52 2.97 -5.42
N GLY A 27 -11.23 2.11 -6.40
CA GLY A 27 -11.59 2.27 -7.81
C GLY A 27 -13.08 2.12 -8.05
N ASN A 28 -13.53 2.63 -9.19
CA ASN A 28 -14.90 2.35 -9.67
C ASN A 28 -14.99 0.94 -10.25
N SER A 29 -16.22 0.44 -10.36
CA SER A 29 -16.47 -0.85 -11.00
C SER A 29 -16.05 -0.83 -12.47
N TYR A 30 -15.55 -1.97 -12.96
CA TYR A 30 -15.13 -2.11 -14.35
C TYR A 30 -16.30 -1.88 -15.33
N ASN A 31 -16.04 -1.13 -16.39
CA ASN A 31 -16.97 -0.86 -17.49
C ASN A 31 -16.59 -1.56 -18.81
N GLU A 32 -15.39 -2.15 -18.87
CA GLU A 32 -14.95 -3.07 -19.91
C GLU A 32 -14.31 -4.29 -19.24
N VAL A 33 -14.79 -5.49 -19.57
CA VAL A 33 -14.28 -6.75 -19.01
C VAL A 33 -14.14 -7.83 -20.08
N PHE A 34 -13.12 -8.66 -19.93
CA PHE A 34 -12.86 -9.86 -20.72
C PHE A 34 -12.46 -11.00 -19.77
N GLY A 35 -12.81 -12.23 -20.13
CA GLY A 35 -12.47 -13.42 -19.35
C GLY A 35 -13.25 -13.55 -18.05
N ASP A 36 -12.51 -13.71 -16.96
CA ASP A 36 -13.04 -13.98 -15.62
C ASP A 36 -13.40 -12.70 -14.86
N TYR A 37 -12.96 -11.51 -15.35
CA TYR A 37 -13.34 -10.24 -14.74
C TYR A 37 -14.84 -9.96 -14.89
N LEU A 38 -15.45 -9.43 -13.83
CA LEU A 38 -16.86 -9.05 -13.80
C LEU A 38 -17.00 -7.53 -13.68
N THR A 39 -18.06 -6.97 -14.25
CA THR A 39 -18.39 -5.53 -14.12
C THR A 39 -18.77 -5.10 -12.70
N THR A 40 -18.87 -6.04 -11.75
CA THR A 40 -19.07 -5.76 -10.32
C THR A 40 -17.76 -5.68 -9.55
N MET A 41 -16.63 -6.09 -10.15
CA MET A 41 -15.31 -5.98 -9.56
C MET A 41 -14.73 -4.58 -9.79
N ASN A 42 -13.72 -4.23 -9.00
CA ASN A 42 -12.99 -2.98 -9.06
C ASN A 42 -11.58 -3.16 -8.46
N ILE A 43 -10.70 -2.20 -8.72
CA ILE A 43 -9.43 -2.12 -8.00
C ILE A 43 -9.69 -1.55 -6.61
N THR A 44 -9.14 -2.18 -5.59
CA THR A 44 -9.06 -1.66 -4.23
C THR A 44 -7.64 -1.86 -3.73
N GLY A 45 -7.16 -1.00 -2.85
CA GLY A 45 -5.83 -1.22 -2.29
C GLY A 45 -5.49 -0.30 -1.15
N SER A 46 -4.31 -0.51 -0.59
CA SER A 46 -3.77 0.33 0.45
C SER A 46 -2.25 0.46 0.37
N LEU A 47 -1.75 1.57 0.91
CA LEU A 47 -0.35 1.91 1.07
C LEU A 47 -0.11 2.34 2.51
N ILE A 48 1.05 1.99 3.05
CA ILE A 48 1.51 2.45 4.37
C ILE A 48 2.77 3.30 4.19
N LEU A 49 2.73 4.52 4.71
CA LEU A 49 3.85 5.47 4.76
C LEU A 49 4.17 5.85 6.21
N ASP A 50 5.42 6.22 6.48
CA ASP A 50 5.83 6.74 7.79
C ASP A 50 5.33 8.16 8.06
N THR A 51 5.08 8.92 6.99
CA THR A 51 4.62 10.31 7.05
C THR A 51 3.61 10.57 5.95
N LYS A 52 2.76 11.58 6.16
CA LYS A 52 1.83 12.03 5.11
C LYS A 52 2.62 12.52 3.90
N LEU A 53 2.06 12.29 2.71
CA LEU A 53 2.53 12.90 1.47
C LEU A 53 2.72 14.41 1.66
N GLN A 54 3.83 14.93 1.12
CA GLN A 54 4.13 16.36 1.16
C GLN A 54 3.11 17.14 0.34
N SER A 55 2.98 18.44 0.62
CA SER A 55 2.16 19.34 -0.21
C SER A 55 2.86 19.72 -1.50
N ASN A 56 2.07 20.02 -2.53
CA ASN A 56 2.53 20.48 -3.85
C ASN A 56 3.46 19.50 -4.59
N LEU A 57 3.29 18.21 -4.38
CA LEU A 57 3.96 17.19 -5.21
C LEU A 57 3.43 17.27 -6.64
N VAL A 58 4.31 17.05 -7.61
CA VAL A 58 3.97 17.01 -9.03
C VAL A 58 4.57 15.74 -9.61
N ASN A 59 3.72 14.74 -9.88
CA ASN A 59 4.08 13.42 -10.40
C ASN A 59 5.37 12.87 -9.75
N THR A 60 5.41 12.89 -8.42
CA THR A 60 6.60 12.54 -7.66
C THR A 60 6.50 11.10 -7.19
N GLU A 61 7.51 10.30 -7.49
CA GLU A 61 7.62 8.92 -7.01
C GLU A 61 7.86 8.89 -5.50
N VAL A 62 7.14 8.02 -4.80
CA VAL A 62 7.15 7.90 -3.35
C VAL A 62 7.53 6.47 -2.97
N MET A 63 8.49 6.36 -2.04
CA MET A 63 8.83 5.07 -1.44
C MET A 63 7.73 4.66 -0.47
N VAL A 64 7.11 3.50 -0.74
CA VAL A 64 6.05 2.92 0.07
C VAL A 64 6.63 1.79 0.93
N ASN A 65 6.26 1.76 2.22
CA ASN A 65 6.78 0.75 3.14
C ASN A 65 6.09 -0.60 2.94
N GLU A 66 4.76 -0.58 2.89
CA GLU A 66 3.92 -1.75 2.67
C GLU A 66 2.75 -1.37 1.77
N PHE A 67 2.30 -2.31 0.94
CA PHE A 67 1.13 -2.13 0.10
C PHE A 67 0.38 -3.44 -0.15
N SER A 68 -0.89 -3.33 -0.50
CA SER A 68 -1.72 -4.45 -0.93
C SER A 68 -2.83 -3.95 -1.84
N PHE A 69 -2.91 -4.46 -3.06
CA PHE A 69 -3.94 -4.14 -4.05
C PHE A 69 -4.64 -5.41 -4.50
N SER A 70 -5.95 -5.30 -4.73
CA SER A 70 -6.79 -6.34 -5.29
C SER A 70 -7.58 -5.77 -6.47
N ASP A 71 -7.70 -6.55 -7.53
CA ASP A 71 -8.49 -6.22 -8.72
C ASP A 71 -9.82 -7.00 -8.79
N GLY A 72 -10.14 -7.77 -7.74
CA GLY A 72 -11.28 -8.70 -7.69
C GLY A 72 -10.92 -10.17 -7.97
N ILE A 73 -9.76 -10.43 -8.58
CA ILE A 73 -9.24 -11.77 -8.90
C ILE A 73 -7.88 -12.00 -8.24
N ASN A 74 -6.93 -11.11 -8.49
CA ASN A 74 -5.57 -11.14 -7.98
C ASN A 74 -5.42 -10.24 -6.76
N ASN A 75 -4.45 -10.57 -5.92
CA ASN A 75 -3.97 -9.69 -4.87
C ASN A 75 -2.45 -9.52 -5.02
N ILE A 76 -1.97 -8.28 -5.22
CA ILE A 76 -0.56 -7.94 -5.33
C ILE A 76 -0.15 -7.15 -4.09
N ASN A 77 0.84 -7.63 -3.34
CA ASN A 77 1.30 -7.00 -2.10
C ASN A 77 2.83 -6.99 -1.96
N SER A 78 3.32 -6.20 -1.02
CA SER A 78 4.75 -5.95 -0.79
C SER A 78 5.56 -7.19 -0.35
N ASN A 79 4.90 -8.31 0.00
CA ASN A 79 5.58 -9.53 0.43
C ASN A 79 5.71 -10.57 -0.68
N MET A 80 5.25 -10.27 -1.90
CA MET A 80 5.35 -11.21 -3.02
C MET A 80 6.80 -11.30 -3.54
N GLU A 81 7.36 -12.50 -3.50
CA GLU A 81 8.72 -12.77 -4.03
C GLU A 81 8.82 -12.57 -5.55
N THR A 82 7.70 -12.69 -6.27
CA THR A 82 7.60 -12.62 -7.74
C THR A 82 7.26 -11.22 -8.27
N LEU A 83 7.15 -10.23 -7.36
CA LEU A 83 6.90 -8.85 -7.72
C LEU A 83 8.11 -8.29 -8.48
N SER A 84 7.94 -7.99 -9.77
CA SER A 84 9.02 -7.44 -10.59
C SER A 84 9.21 -5.94 -10.41
N ASN A 85 8.10 -5.23 -10.25
CA ASN A 85 8.06 -3.78 -10.26
C ASN A 85 6.80 -3.29 -9.54
N ALA A 86 7.00 -2.34 -8.65
CA ALA A 86 5.95 -1.54 -8.04
C ALA A 86 6.39 -0.07 -8.04
N THR A 87 5.64 0.77 -8.71
CA THR A 87 5.90 2.22 -8.79
C THR A 87 4.68 2.96 -8.27
N PHE A 88 4.92 3.94 -7.41
CA PHE A 88 3.87 4.78 -6.82
C PHE A 88 4.24 6.25 -7.01
N SER A 89 3.53 6.96 -7.88
CA SER A 89 3.73 8.39 -8.11
C SER A 89 2.47 9.16 -7.76
N PHE A 90 2.64 10.31 -7.10
CA PHE A 90 1.55 11.16 -6.64
C PHE A 90 1.76 12.63 -7.01
N SER A 91 0.66 13.33 -7.26
CA SER A 91 0.58 14.79 -7.19
C SER A 91 -0.36 15.20 -6.07
N THR A 92 0.02 16.24 -5.33
CA THR A 92 -0.76 16.74 -4.19
C THR A 92 -1.03 18.24 -4.29
N ASN A 93 -2.13 18.69 -3.69
CA ASN A 93 -2.41 20.12 -3.57
C ASN A 93 -1.59 20.79 -2.44
N SER A 94 -1.85 22.07 -2.20
CA SER A 94 -1.18 22.85 -1.15
C SER A 94 -1.40 22.32 0.27
N SER A 95 -2.43 21.51 0.48
CA SER A 95 -2.77 20.88 1.75
C SER A 95 -2.19 19.46 1.90
N GLY A 96 -1.54 18.92 0.86
CA GLY A 96 -1.02 17.55 0.85
C GLY A 96 -2.07 16.49 0.49
N GLU A 97 -3.26 16.89 0.01
CA GLU A 97 -4.27 15.95 -0.47
C GLU A 97 -3.93 15.48 -1.87
N ILE A 98 -4.16 14.20 -2.16
CA ILE A 98 -3.91 13.60 -3.48
C ILE A 98 -4.87 14.22 -4.49
N VAL A 99 -4.32 14.77 -5.57
CA VAL A 99 -5.08 15.30 -6.72
C VAL A 99 -4.82 14.53 -8.00
N ASP A 100 -3.72 13.76 -8.05
CA ASP A 100 -3.40 12.85 -9.15
C ASP A 100 -2.46 11.73 -8.68
N TRP A 101 -2.44 10.62 -9.39
CA TRP A 101 -1.56 9.48 -9.12
C TRP A 101 -1.31 8.66 -10.39
N ALA A 102 -0.21 7.91 -10.35
CA ALA A 102 0.11 6.85 -11.28
C ALA A 102 0.71 5.68 -10.48
N ILE A 103 -0.01 4.56 -10.46
CA ILE A 103 0.42 3.34 -9.78
C ILE A 103 0.54 2.22 -10.79
N TYR A 104 1.65 1.51 -10.71
CA TYR A 104 1.97 0.37 -11.54
C TYR A 104 2.43 -0.78 -10.67
N LEU A 105 1.75 -1.92 -10.75
CA LEU A 105 2.09 -3.13 -10.02
C LEU A 105 2.11 -4.30 -10.99
N PHE A 106 3.25 -4.97 -11.13
CA PHE A 106 3.39 -6.11 -12.03
C PHE A 106 4.00 -7.31 -11.31
N ASN A 107 3.21 -8.37 -11.21
CA ASN A 107 3.64 -9.68 -10.74
C ASN A 107 3.99 -10.56 -11.94
N THR A 108 5.10 -11.26 -11.86
CA THR A 108 5.77 -11.81 -13.05
C THR A 108 6.23 -13.26 -12.87
N PRO A 109 6.62 -13.95 -13.97
CA PRO A 109 7.85 -13.64 -14.71
C PRO A 109 7.71 -12.75 -15.97
N PHE A 110 8.61 -11.77 -16.13
CA PHE A 110 8.66 -10.82 -17.24
C PHE A 110 10.15 -10.56 -17.59
N PRO A 111 10.58 -10.82 -18.84
CA PRO A 111 9.77 -11.35 -19.94
C PRO A 111 9.26 -12.77 -19.65
N MET A 112 8.06 -13.11 -20.14
CA MET A 112 7.50 -14.46 -20.07
C MET A 112 8.21 -15.33 -21.10
N ILE A 113 8.93 -16.36 -20.67
CA ILE A 113 9.81 -17.17 -21.54
C ILE A 113 9.41 -18.64 -21.63
N SER A 114 8.43 -19.06 -20.83
CA SER A 114 7.90 -20.43 -20.82
C SER A 114 6.39 -20.42 -21.00
N VAL A 115 5.87 -21.43 -21.69
CA VAL A 115 4.41 -21.69 -21.72
C VAL A 115 3.93 -21.98 -20.29
N GLY A 116 2.84 -21.33 -19.88
CA GLY A 116 2.31 -21.37 -18.52
C GLY A 116 2.90 -20.31 -17.58
N ASP A 117 3.90 -19.53 -18.02
CA ASP A 117 4.25 -18.28 -17.32
C ASP A 117 3.03 -17.37 -17.27
N TYR A 118 2.90 -16.60 -16.19
CA TYR A 118 1.82 -15.63 -16.03
C TYR A 118 2.38 -14.24 -15.70
N ASN A 119 1.69 -13.21 -16.19
CA ASN A 119 1.90 -11.83 -15.82
C ASN A 119 0.58 -11.24 -15.34
N ASN A 120 0.55 -10.80 -14.10
CA ASN A 120 -0.63 -10.15 -13.53
C ASN A 120 -0.27 -8.71 -13.26
N GLY A 121 -1.15 -7.79 -13.64
CA GLY A 121 -0.87 -6.37 -13.45
C GLY A 121 -2.08 -5.60 -12.97
N ILE A 122 -1.78 -4.57 -12.19
CA ILE A 122 -2.73 -3.57 -11.72
C ILE A 122 -2.12 -2.20 -12.04
N GLU A 123 -2.91 -1.38 -12.72
CA GLU A 123 -2.60 0.02 -12.98
C GLU A 123 -3.77 0.90 -12.57
N THR A 124 -3.45 2.04 -11.96
CA THR A 124 -4.45 3.07 -11.68
C THR A 124 -3.88 4.47 -11.89
N PHE A 125 -4.65 5.31 -12.57
CA PHE A 125 -4.28 6.67 -12.95
C PHE A 125 -5.39 7.67 -12.62
N GLY A 126 -5.03 8.74 -11.92
CA GLY A 126 -5.95 9.84 -11.63
C GLY A 126 -6.28 10.65 -12.89
N SER A 127 -5.27 11.21 -13.55
CA SER A 127 -5.41 12.17 -14.67
C SER A 127 -5.81 11.51 -15.98
N ASN A 128 -5.39 10.27 -16.23
CA ASN A 128 -5.90 9.47 -17.35
C ASN A 128 -7.22 8.76 -17.00
N GLN A 129 -7.70 8.93 -15.76
CA GLN A 129 -8.96 8.37 -15.24
C GLN A 129 -9.15 6.91 -15.62
N TYR A 130 -8.12 6.11 -15.36
CA TYR A 130 -8.01 4.77 -15.90
C TYR A 130 -7.58 3.80 -14.82
N ASP A 131 -8.41 2.79 -14.59
CA ASP A 131 -8.11 1.62 -13.79
C ASP A 131 -8.04 0.42 -14.73
N SER A 132 -6.98 -0.36 -14.62
CA SER A 132 -6.76 -1.54 -15.45
C SER A 132 -6.14 -2.66 -14.66
N ALA A 133 -6.70 -3.84 -14.85
CA ALA A 133 -6.20 -5.06 -14.30
C ALA A 133 -6.18 -6.14 -15.37
N TRP A 134 -5.21 -7.03 -15.29
CA TRP A 134 -5.09 -8.13 -16.24
C TRP A 134 -4.39 -9.35 -15.66
N VAL A 135 -4.66 -10.48 -16.28
CA VAL A 135 -3.92 -11.73 -16.14
C VAL A 135 -3.59 -12.22 -17.55
N TYR A 136 -2.32 -12.23 -17.90
CA TYR A 136 -1.83 -12.80 -19.14
C TYR A 136 -1.13 -14.11 -18.84
N GLU A 137 -1.56 -15.18 -19.50
CA GLU A 137 -0.90 -16.49 -19.48
C GLU A 137 -0.19 -16.71 -20.82
N CYS A 138 1.05 -17.17 -20.78
CA CYS A 138 1.75 -17.56 -21.98
C CYS A 138 1.22 -18.89 -22.51
N LYS A 139 0.43 -18.85 -23.59
CA LYS A 139 -0.09 -20.06 -24.24
C LYS A 139 0.86 -20.65 -25.29
N THR A 140 1.61 -19.79 -25.98
CA THR A 140 2.54 -20.20 -27.03
C THR A 140 3.76 -19.29 -27.03
N LEU A 141 4.95 -19.88 -27.18
CA LEU A 141 6.18 -19.11 -27.42
C LEU A 141 6.18 -18.56 -28.85
N GLY A 142 6.81 -17.40 -29.04
CA GLY A 142 7.01 -16.84 -30.37
C GLY A 142 7.81 -17.80 -31.27
N VAL A 143 7.61 -17.70 -32.59
CA VAL A 143 8.12 -18.62 -33.63
C VAL A 143 9.65 -18.86 -33.66
N ASN A 144 10.42 -18.18 -32.81
CA ASN A 144 11.87 -18.36 -32.64
C ASN A 144 12.29 -18.83 -31.23
N GLY A 145 11.39 -19.48 -30.47
CA GLY A 145 11.64 -19.85 -29.07
C GLY A 145 11.80 -18.62 -28.15
N GLY A 146 11.29 -17.48 -28.62
CA GLY A 146 11.37 -16.19 -27.94
C GLY A 146 10.13 -15.92 -27.11
N VAL A 147 10.27 -14.90 -26.25
CA VAL A 147 9.28 -14.31 -25.35
C VAL A 147 7.85 -14.45 -25.87
N CYS A 148 6.93 -14.80 -24.97
CA CYS A 148 5.52 -14.89 -25.29
C CYS A 148 5.04 -13.57 -25.91
N PRO A 149 4.31 -13.58 -27.04
CA PRO A 149 3.90 -12.35 -27.69
C PRO A 149 3.04 -11.54 -26.71
N GLU A 150 3.60 -10.41 -26.25
CA GLU A 150 3.20 -9.66 -25.05
C GLU A 150 1.74 -9.14 -25.06
N TYR A 151 0.99 -9.31 -26.15
CA TYR A 151 -0.22 -8.52 -26.40
C TYR A 151 -1.33 -9.21 -27.22
N LEU A 152 -1.25 -10.50 -27.53
CA LEU A 152 -2.18 -11.08 -28.51
C LEU A 152 -3.49 -11.63 -27.93
N ASP A 153 -3.56 -11.93 -26.63
CA ASP A 153 -4.77 -12.48 -26.02
C ASP A 153 -5.14 -11.65 -24.78
N LEU A 154 -6.02 -10.65 -24.97
CA LEU A 154 -6.70 -9.89 -23.91
C LEU A 154 -7.73 -10.79 -23.18
N ASP A 155 -7.32 -12.01 -22.82
CA ASP A 155 -8.26 -13.05 -22.40
C ASP A 155 -8.83 -12.79 -21.03
N ASN A 156 -8.13 -12.06 -20.16
CA ASN A 156 -8.58 -11.76 -18.81
C ASN A 156 -8.18 -10.34 -18.41
N VAL A 157 -9.11 -9.40 -18.59
CA VAL A 157 -8.86 -7.96 -18.39
C VAL A 157 -10.08 -7.31 -17.76
N GLY A 158 -9.86 -6.45 -16.76
CA GLY A 158 -10.88 -5.57 -16.18
C GLY A 158 -10.44 -4.11 -16.28
N ARG A 159 -11.27 -3.24 -16.86
CA ARG A 159 -10.96 -1.82 -17.05
C ARG A 159 -12.11 -0.92 -16.65
N SER A 160 -11.77 0.24 -16.09
CA SER A 160 -12.68 1.35 -15.84
C SER A 160 -12.07 2.63 -16.43
N TYR A 161 -12.72 3.17 -17.46
CA TYR A 161 -12.33 4.44 -18.10
C TYR A 161 -13.14 5.64 -17.61
N ASN A 162 -12.52 6.82 -17.64
CA ASN A 162 -13.12 8.14 -17.39
C ASN A 162 -13.73 8.32 -15.99
N THR A 163 -13.44 7.42 -15.06
CA THR A 163 -13.91 7.47 -13.68
C THR A 163 -12.81 6.95 -12.77
N PRO A 164 -11.89 7.81 -12.29
CA PRO A 164 -10.86 7.39 -11.36
C PRO A 164 -11.51 7.07 -10.01
N GLY A 165 -10.87 6.19 -9.25
CA GLY A 165 -11.26 5.93 -7.87
C GLY A 165 -11.00 7.11 -6.94
N THR A 166 -11.14 6.84 -5.64
CA THR A 166 -10.90 7.82 -4.58
C THR A 166 -9.88 7.32 -3.58
N TRP A 167 -9.15 8.25 -2.98
CA TRP A 167 -8.24 7.98 -1.88
C TRP A 167 -8.84 8.44 -0.55
N ASP A 168 -8.80 7.56 0.45
CA ASP A 168 -9.05 7.90 1.84
C ASP A 168 -7.75 7.82 2.65
N VAL A 169 -7.56 8.71 3.63
CA VAL A 169 -6.30 8.83 4.37
C VAL A 169 -6.56 8.72 5.86
N GLN A 170 -5.97 7.71 6.49
CA GLN A 170 -6.06 7.49 7.92
C GLN A 170 -4.68 7.56 8.58
N THR A 171 -4.56 8.30 9.68
CA THR A 171 -3.38 8.26 10.53
C THR A 171 -3.64 7.35 11.72
N VAL A 172 -2.83 6.32 11.88
CA VAL A 172 -2.93 5.37 13.01
C VAL A 172 -1.76 5.63 13.97
N PRO A 173 -2.03 6.18 15.18
CA PRO A 173 -0.99 6.30 16.20
C PRO A 173 -0.46 4.92 16.57
N ILE A 174 0.85 4.70 16.54
CA ILE A 174 1.42 3.48 17.13
C ILE A 174 1.09 3.51 18.63
N PRO A 175 0.39 2.49 19.18
CA PRO A 175 -0.01 2.52 20.57
C PRO A 175 1.24 2.59 21.46
N MET A 176 1.32 3.65 22.27
CA MET A 176 2.38 3.86 23.26
C MET A 176 2.40 2.80 24.39
N SER A 177 1.52 1.79 24.33
CA SER A 177 1.39 0.74 25.34
C SER A 177 2.66 -0.12 25.48
N ILE A 178 3.49 -0.24 24.45
CA ILE A 178 4.74 -1.01 24.50
C ILE A 178 5.73 -0.41 25.51
N TRP A 179 5.73 0.90 25.71
CA TRP A 179 6.62 1.57 26.67
C TRP A 179 6.11 1.51 28.12
N LEU A 180 4.79 1.45 28.33
CA LEU A 180 4.18 1.34 29.66
C LEU A 180 4.46 -0.01 30.34
N PHE A 181 4.61 -1.09 29.57
CA PHE A 181 4.93 -2.41 30.12
C PHE A 181 6.41 -2.57 30.51
N LEU A 182 7.32 -1.78 29.93
CA LEU A 182 8.74 -1.79 30.29
C LEU A 182 9.05 -0.95 31.53
N SER A 183 8.36 0.18 31.73
CA SER A 183 8.54 0.99 32.95
C SER A 183 7.81 0.43 34.18
N GLY A 184 6.70 -0.31 33.98
CA GLY A 184 5.97 -0.98 35.07
C GLY A 184 6.68 -2.20 35.67
N GLY A 185 7.59 -2.83 34.91
CA GLY A 185 8.35 -4.00 35.36
C GLY A 185 9.49 -3.68 36.33
N ILE A 186 10.04 -2.46 36.28
CA ILE A 186 11.21 -2.07 37.10
C ILE A 186 10.79 -1.67 38.53
N THR A 187 9.58 -1.13 38.71
CA THR A 187 9.07 -0.72 40.05
C THR A 187 8.59 -1.88 40.92
N LEU A 188 8.24 -3.04 40.33
CA LEU A 188 7.79 -4.20 41.11
C LEU A 188 8.95 -5.05 41.67
N ILE A 189 10.15 -4.95 41.11
CA ILE A 189 11.32 -5.70 41.62
C ILE A 189 11.95 -4.99 42.83
N SER A 190 11.78 -3.67 43.01
CA SER A 190 12.33 -2.96 44.17
C SER A 190 11.49 -3.06 45.46
N LEU A 191 10.22 -3.48 45.38
CA LEU A 191 9.35 -3.66 46.55
C LEU A 191 9.35 -5.09 47.13
N GLY A 192 9.86 -6.09 46.39
CA GLY A 192 9.85 -7.50 46.82
C GLY A 192 10.97 -7.92 47.78
N ARG A 193 11.89 -7.03 48.18
CA ARG A 193 13.14 -7.42 48.87
C ARG A 193 13.25 -7.07 50.36
N LYS A 194 12.19 -6.59 51.01
CA LYS A 194 12.19 -6.38 52.46
C LYS A 194 10.92 -6.98 53.06
N PHE A 195 11.00 -8.21 53.58
CA PHE A 195 10.29 -8.70 54.77
C PHE A 195 10.57 -10.21 54.94
N LYS A 196 11.70 -10.54 55.59
CA LYS A 196 11.89 -11.79 56.35
C LYS A 196 12.81 -11.48 57.53
N HIS A 197 12.21 -11.33 58.70
CA HIS A 197 12.77 -11.69 60.01
C HIS A 197 11.60 -12.11 60.90
#